data_AF-A0A379Z3V5-F1
#
_entry.id   AF-A0A379Z3V5-F1
#
_cell.length_a   1.000
_cell.length_b   1.000
_cell.length_c   1.000
_cell.angle_alpha   90.00
_cell.angle_beta   90.00
_cell.angle_gamma   90.00
#
_symmetry.space_group_name_H-M   'P 1'
#
loop_
_entity.id
_entity.type
_entity.pdbx_description
1 polymer ?
#
loop_
_entity_poly.entity_id
_entity_poly.type
_entity_poly.pdbx_seq_one_letter_code
_entity_poly.pdbx_strand_id
1 'polypeptide(L)'
;MPDTGNQGILEMKLVDALKAGELKQWKLMNHYHQRSLSETAMYRYKQLISAKLSLRDYNGQVGEALAGVKALNKVIRLGMPVRQKIS
;
A
#
# COMPACT_ATOMS: atom_id res chain seq x y z
N MET A 1 -7.65 -9.85 -6.07
CA MET A 1 -8.93 -9.64 -5.35
C MET A 1 -8.64 -9.86 -3.88
N PRO A 2 -8.81 -8.88 -2.98
CA PRO A 2 -8.62 -9.16 -1.55
C PRO A 2 -9.80 -10.00 -1.05
N ASP A 3 -9.49 -10.97 -0.20
CA ASP A 3 -10.43 -11.78 0.58
C ASP A 3 -11.25 -10.87 1.50
N THR A 4 -12.51 -10.64 1.13
CA THR A 4 -13.46 -9.77 1.82
C THR A 4 -13.98 -10.38 3.13
N GLY A 5 -13.83 -11.69 3.33
CA GLY A 5 -14.31 -12.38 4.55
C GLY A 5 -13.46 -12.05 5.78
N ASN A 6 -12.16 -11.90 5.60
CA ASN A 6 -11.24 -11.66 6.72
C ASN A 6 -11.18 -10.17 7.14
N GLN A 7 -11.44 -9.26 6.20
CA GLN A 7 -11.46 -7.81 6.47
C GLN A 7 -12.59 -7.42 7.45
N GLY A 8 -13.79 -7.99 7.30
CA GLY A 8 -14.91 -7.72 8.21
C GLY A 8 -14.64 -8.14 9.66
N ILE A 9 -13.93 -9.26 9.85
CA ILE A 9 -13.54 -9.73 11.20
C ILE A 9 -12.48 -8.83 11.83
N LEU A 10 -11.55 -8.29 11.05
CA LEU A 10 -10.55 -7.34 11.54
C LEU A 10 -11.18 -6.00 11.95
N GLU A 11 -12.16 -5.51 11.19
CA GLU A 11 -12.85 -4.25 11.52
C GLU A 11 -13.72 -4.38 12.77
N MET A 12 -14.40 -5.51 12.96
CA MET A 12 -15.13 -5.77 14.21
C MET A 12 -14.17 -5.80 15.42
N LYS A 13 -13.03 -6.50 15.29
CA LYS A 13 -12.00 -6.55 16.34
C LYS A 13 -11.36 -5.19 16.63
N LEU A 14 -11.26 -4.30 15.63
CA LEU A 14 -10.79 -2.92 15.80
C LEU A 14 -11.76 -2.12 16.69
N VAL A 15 -13.06 -2.21 16.43
CA VAL A 15 -14.10 -1.49 17.18
C VAL A 15 -14.09 -1.92 18.65
N ASP A 16 -13.91 -3.21 18.93
CA ASP A 16 -13.83 -3.72 20.29
C ASP A 16 -12.53 -3.27 21.00
N ALA A 17 -11.39 -3.33 20.32
CA ALA A 17 -10.11 -2.82 20.86
C ALA A 17 -10.14 -1.30 21.11
N LEU A 18 -10.87 -0.54 20.29
CA LEU A 18 -11.08 0.89 20.51
C LEU A 18 -11.88 1.15 21.79
N LYS A 19 -12.98 0.42 22.01
CA LYS A 19 -13.80 0.53 23.23
C LYS A 19 -13.03 0.12 24.49
N ALA A 20 -12.12 -0.85 24.37
CA ALA A 20 -11.27 -1.33 25.47
C ALA A 20 -10.02 -0.46 25.74
N GLY A 21 -9.73 0.55 24.91
CA GLY A 21 -8.52 1.37 25.02
C GLY A 21 -7.22 0.69 24.54
N GLU A 22 -7.31 -0.46 23.87
CA GLU A 22 -6.17 -1.29 23.44
C GLU A 22 -5.74 -1.04 21.98
N LEU A 23 -6.26 0.03 21.37
CA LEU A 23 -6.04 0.36 19.96
C LEU A 23 -4.57 0.34 19.53
N LYS A 24 -3.66 0.78 20.41
CA LYS A 24 -2.22 0.81 20.11
C LYS A 24 -1.65 -0.59 19.91
N GLN A 25 -2.03 -1.55 20.75
CA GLN A 25 -1.58 -2.95 20.64
C GLN A 25 -2.19 -3.63 19.42
N TRP A 26 -3.50 -3.42 19.19
CA TRP A 26 -4.17 -3.93 18.01
C TRP A 26 -3.51 -3.46 16.70
N LYS A 27 -3.15 -2.18 16.60
CA LYS A 27 -2.46 -1.63 15.42
C LYS A 27 -1.09 -2.26 15.20
N LEU A 28 -0.36 -2.60 16.27
CA LEU A 28 0.95 -3.21 16.20
C LEU A 28 0.85 -4.67 15.70
N MET A 29 -0.04 -5.47 16.31
CA MET A 29 -0.23 -6.88 15.99
C MET A 29 -0.73 -7.11 14.54
N ASN A 30 -1.50 -6.15 14.02
CA ASN A 30 -2.07 -6.25 12.67
C ASN A 30 -1.21 -5.57 11.59
N HIS A 31 0.02 -5.16 11.90
CA HIS A 31 0.89 -4.41 10.98
C HIS A 31 0.20 -3.19 10.33
N TYR A 32 -0.73 -2.57 11.06
CA TYR A 32 -1.64 -1.56 10.51
C TYR A 32 -0.87 -0.37 9.94
N HIS A 33 0.21 0.05 10.62
CA HIS A 33 1.03 1.18 10.16
C HIS A 33 1.70 0.89 8.82
N GLN A 34 2.26 -0.30 8.62
CA GLN A 34 2.91 -0.68 7.37
C GLN A 34 1.91 -0.79 6.21
N ARG A 35 0.74 -1.36 6.49
CA ARG A 35 -0.36 -1.43 5.52
C ARG A 35 -0.86 -0.04 5.13
N SER A 36 -1.11 0.83 6.11
CA SER A 36 -1.54 2.21 5.89
C SER A 36 -0.54 3.04 5.06
N LEU A 37 0.77 2.88 5.32
CA LEU A 37 1.83 3.51 4.51
C LEU A 37 1.81 3.02 3.06
N SER A 38 1.64 1.72 2.86
CA SER A 38 1.61 1.10 1.53
C SER A 38 0.37 1.53 0.74
N GLU A 39 -0.80 1.55 1.38
CA GLU A 39 -2.05 2.03 0.80
C GLU A 39 -1.98 3.52 0.43
N THR A 40 -1.44 4.35 1.32
CA THR A 40 -1.25 5.80 1.06
C THR A 40 -0.29 6.05 -0.10
N ALA A 41 0.82 5.30 -0.16
CA ALA A 41 1.78 5.42 -1.25
C ALA A 41 1.19 4.95 -2.59
N MET A 42 0.40 3.87 -2.60
CA MET A 42 -0.31 3.39 -3.79
C MET A 42 -1.38 4.39 -4.27
N TYR A 43 -2.11 5.02 -3.35
CA TYR A 43 -3.06 6.09 -3.71
C TYR A 43 -2.36 7.25 -4.40
N ARG A 44 -1.25 7.75 -3.82
CA ARG A 44 -0.46 8.83 -4.45
C ARG A 44 0.10 8.42 -5.81
N TYR A 45 0.60 7.19 -5.94
CA TYR A 45 1.06 6.66 -7.22
C TYR A 45 -0.06 6.71 -8.27
N LYS A 46 -1.26 6.22 -7.96
CA LYS A 46 -2.42 6.26 -8.86
C LYS A 46 -2.85 7.67 -9.25
N GLN A 47 -2.67 8.66 -8.37
CA GLN A 47 -2.94 10.06 -8.72
C GLN A 47 -1.88 10.63 -9.68
N LEU A 48 -0.62 10.17 -9.58
CA LEU A 48 0.47 10.63 -10.43
C LEU A 48 0.40 10.03 -11.84
N ILE A 49 0.13 8.73 -11.96
CA ILE A 49 -0.13 8.09 -13.25
C ILE A 49 -1.61 8.25 -13.61
N SER A 50 -1.88 9.21 -14.50
CA SER A 50 -3.19 9.37 -15.11
C SER A 50 -3.60 8.12 -15.92
N ALA A 51 -4.88 8.00 -16.25
CA ALA A 51 -5.41 6.90 -17.06
C ALA A 51 -4.82 6.84 -18.49
N LYS A 52 -4.08 7.88 -18.92
CA LYS A 52 -3.46 8.00 -20.23
C LYS A 52 -2.06 8.59 -20.11
N LEU A 53 -1.18 8.21 -21.02
CA LEU A 53 0.12 8.86 -21.20
C LEU A 53 -0.12 10.26 -21.76
N SER A 54 0.46 11.26 -21.10
CA SER A 54 0.25 12.68 -21.35
C SER A 54 1.13 13.21 -22.49
N LEU A 55 2.26 12.55 -22.76
CA LEU A 55 3.18 12.96 -23.83
C LEU A 55 2.68 12.55 -25.22
N ARG A 56 2.89 13.44 -26.20
CA ARG A 56 2.38 13.29 -27.57
C ARG A 56 3.31 12.50 -28.50
N ASP A 57 4.61 12.51 -28.21
CA ASP A 57 5.62 11.76 -28.96
C ASP A 57 5.76 10.32 -28.41
N TYR A 58 6.01 9.37 -29.29
CA TYR A 58 6.15 7.95 -28.94
C TYR A 58 7.28 7.73 -27.92
N ASN A 59 8.45 8.31 -28.14
CA ASN A 59 9.57 8.16 -27.20
C ASN A 59 9.27 8.87 -25.87
N GLY A 60 8.52 9.98 -25.92
CA GLY A 60 7.95 10.62 -24.74
C GLY A 60 7.08 9.66 -23.93
N GLN A 61 6.13 8.98 -24.58
CA GLN A 61 5.25 8.00 -23.96
C GLN A 61 6.01 6.83 -23.33
N VAL A 62 7.02 6.31 -24.04
CA VAL A 62 7.91 5.27 -23.50
C VAL A 62 8.63 5.75 -22.25
N GLY A 63 9.16 6.98 -22.26
CA GLY A 63 9.81 7.60 -21.10
C GLY A 63 8.88 7.78 -19.90
N GLU A 64 7.65 8.23 -20.13
CA GLU A 64 6.61 8.41 -19.12
C GLU A 64 6.23 7.07 -18.46
N ALA A 65 6.02 6.03 -19.26
CA ALA A 65 5.75 4.68 -18.76
C ALA A 65 6.92 4.13 -17.92
N LEU A 66 8.16 4.29 -18.39
CA LEU A 66 9.36 3.86 -17.67
C LEU A 66 9.53 4.60 -16.33
N ALA A 67 9.23 5.89 -16.29
CA ALA A 67 9.25 6.67 -15.05
C ALA A 67 8.18 6.17 -14.05
N GLY A 68 6.97 5.87 -14.54
CA GLY A 68 5.90 5.26 -13.75
C GLY A 68 6.31 3.92 -13.14
N VAL A 69 6.88 3.01 -13.94
CA VAL A 69 7.39 1.71 -13.45
C VAL A 69 8.47 1.89 -12.39
N LYS A 70 9.41 2.82 -12.58
CA LYS A 70 10.45 3.12 -11.57
C LYS A 70 9.84 3.64 -10.26
N ALA A 71 8.86 4.53 -10.33
CA ALA A 71 8.15 5.03 -9.15
C ALA A 71 7.40 3.91 -8.43
N LEU A 72 6.70 3.04 -9.16
CA LEU A 72 5.97 1.89 -8.62
C LEU A 72 6.90 0.92 -7.90
N ASN A 73 8.03 0.56 -8.53
CA ASN A 73 9.03 -0.33 -7.93
C ASN A 73 9.56 0.21 -6.59
N LYS A 74 9.64 1.53 -6.44
CA LYS A 74 10.03 2.15 -5.17
C LYS A 74 8.92 2.08 -4.12
N VAL A 75 7.66 2.28 -4.52
CA VAL A 75 6.49 2.21 -3.64
C VAL A 75 6.22 0.79 -3.14
N ILE A 76 6.34 -0.23 -3.99
CA ILE A 76 6.11 -1.65 -3.63
C ILE A 76 7.01 -2.09 -2.47
N ARG A 77 8.21 -1.53 -2.34
CA ARG A 77 9.12 -1.82 -1.22
C ARG A 77 8.55 -1.49 0.16
N LEU A 78 7.59 -0.57 0.27
CA LEU A 78 6.96 -0.23 1.55
C LEU A 78 6.06 -1.36 2.07
N GLY A 79 5.50 -2.17 1.17
CA GLY A 79 4.60 -3.28 1.50
C GLY A 79 5.29 -4.64 1.58
N MET A 80 6.58 -4.75 1.24
CA MET A 80 7.29 -6.03 1.28
C MET A 80 7.71 -6.37 2.72
N PRO A 81 7.49 -7.62 3.18
CA PRO A 81 8.02 -8.08 4.46
C PRO A 81 9.55 -8.14 4.41
N VAL A 82 10.21 -7.68 5.48
CA VAL A 82 11.67 -7.82 5.61
C VAL A 82 11.98 -9.27 5.96
N ARG A 83 12.60 -10.02 5.04
CA ARG A 83 13.13 -11.33 5.38
C ARG A 83 14.36 -11.15 6.27
N GLN A 84 14.33 -11.68 7.48
CA GLN A 84 15.52 -11.83 8.31
C GLN A 84 15.96 -13.29 8.23
N LYS A 85 17.26 -13.50 7.98
CA LYS A 85 17.86 -14.83 8.04
C LYS A 85 18.00 -15.17 9.52
N ILE A 86 17.32 -16.22 9.98
CA ILE A 86 17.53 -16.76 11.32
C ILE A 86 18.92 -17.43 11.29
N SER A 87 19.83 -16.94 12.11
CA SER A 87 21.16 -17.54 12.35
C SER A 87 21.16 -18.28 13.67
#